data_AF-A0A432QPH6-F1
#
_entry.id   AF-A0A432QPH6-F1
#
_cell.length_a   1.000
_cell.length_b   1.000
_cell.length_c   1.000
_cell.angle_alpha   90.00
_cell.angle_beta   90.00
_cell.angle_gamma   90.00
#
_symmetry.space_group_name_H-M   'P 1'
#
loop_
_entity.id
_entity.type
_entity.pdbx_description
1 polymer ?
#
loop_
_entity_poly.entity_id
_entity_poly.type
_entity_poly.pdbx_seq_one_letter_code
_entity_poly.pdbx_strand_id
1 'polypeptide(L)'
;MARKLFEAKLYFEVHELLEELWMGEFGKYREFLQALIQLGVAYYHLTNYNLRGFELLLKNARELLEPYSGEIHGVDVDRLKKELENIDPDKIIEF
;
A
#
# COMPACT_ATOMS: atom_id res chain seq x y z
N MET A 1 -6.23 9.74 -6.60
CA MET A 1 -4.94 10.21 -7.18
C MET A 1 -3.87 9.15 -6.99
N ALA A 2 -3.62 8.68 -5.76
CA ALA A 2 -2.68 7.58 -5.46
C ALA A 2 -2.88 6.32 -6.32
N ARG A 3 -4.11 5.80 -6.46
CA ARG A 3 -4.43 4.66 -7.35
C ARG A 3 -3.87 4.84 -8.77
N LYS A 4 -4.10 5.99 -9.39
CA LYS A 4 -3.63 6.28 -10.76
C LYS A 4 -2.10 6.32 -10.86
N LEU A 5 -1.42 6.81 -9.83
CA LEU A 5 0.05 6.81 -9.77
C LEU A 5 0.57 5.37 -9.63
N PHE A 6 -0.09 4.56 -8.79
CA PHE A 6 0.26 3.16 -8.58
C PHE A 6 0.06 2.33 -9.86
N GLU A 7 -1.06 2.50 -10.56
CA GLU A 7 -1.32 1.89 -11.88
C GLU A 7 -0.27 2.30 -12.93
N ALA A 8 0.22 3.54 -12.85
CA ALA A 8 1.30 4.06 -13.70
C ALA A 8 2.71 3.61 -13.26
N LYS A 9 2.83 2.76 -12.23
CA LYS A 9 4.09 2.30 -11.63
C LYS A 9 4.96 3.42 -11.04
N LEU A 10 4.35 4.57 -10.75
CA LEU A 10 4.96 5.74 -10.10
C LEU A 10 4.92 5.54 -8.57
N TYR A 11 5.58 4.49 -8.12
CA TYR A 11 5.47 4.00 -6.73
C TYR A 11 6.10 4.94 -5.70
N PHE A 12 7.16 5.67 -6.10
CA PHE A 12 7.78 6.67 -5.24
C PHE A 12 6.87 7.90 -5.08
N GLU A 13 6.18 8.30 -6.14
CA GLU A 13 5.21 9.39 -6.12
C GLU A 13 3.97 9.05 -5.29
N VAL A 14 3.58 7.76 -5.26
CA VAL A 14 2.57 7.26 -4.31
C VAL A 14 3.03 7.45 -2.87
N HIS A 15 4.29 7.11 -2.56
CA HIS A 15 4.88 7.34 -1.24
C HIS A 15 4.80 8.81 -0.84
N GLU A 16 5.34 9.71 -1.65
CA GLU A 16 5.36 11.15 -1.35
C GLU A 16 3.95 11.70 -1.12
N LEU A 17 3.00 11.36 -2.00
CA LEU A 17 1.63 11.83 -1.91
C LEU A 17 0.94 11.36 -0.63
N LEU A 18 1.15 10.09 -0.25
CA LEU A 18 0.50 9.52 0.93
C LEU A 18 1.21 9.91 2.22
N GLU A 19 2.53 10.12 2.20
CA GLU A 19 3.30 10.61 3.34
C GLU A 19 2.83 12.00 3.76
N GLU A 20 2.55 12.90 2.81
CA GLU A 20 1.97 14.21 3.09
C GLU A 20 0.65 14.11 3.87
N LEU A 21 -0.25 13.21 3.46
CA LEU A 21 -1.52 12.96 4.15
C LEU A 21 -1.29 12.34 5.53
N TRP A 22 -0.38 11.37 5.62
CA TRP A 22 -0.05 10.67 6.86
C TRP A 22 0.59 11.60 7.89
N MET A 23 1.41 12.56 7.48
CA MET A 23 1.98 13.57 8.39
C MET A 23 0.90 14.41 9.08
N GLY A 24 -0.23 14.66 8.40
CA GLY A 24 -1.37 15.41 8.95
C GLY A 24 -2.40 14.57 9.72
N GLU A 25 -2.34 13.24 9.63
CA GLU A 25 -3.34 12.33 10.21
C GLU A 25 -2.92 11.83 11.61
N PHE A 26 -3.67 12.18 12.65
CA PHE A 26 -3.38 11.79 14.04
C PHE A 26 -4.42 10.83 14.65
N GLY A 27 -5.42 10.44 13.87
CA GLY A 27 -6.53 9.61 14.29
C GLY A 27 -6.48 8.20 13.73
N LYS A 28 -7.67 7.59 13.65
CA LYS A 28 -7.84 6.17 13.38
C LYS A 28 -7.35 5.71 12.02
N TYR A 29 -7.05 6.59 11.07
CA TYR A 29 -6.60 6.21 9.72
C TYR A 29 -5.09 6.33 9.52
N ARG A 30 -4.34 6.69 10.56
CA ARG A 30 -2.88 6.84 10.46
C ARG A 30 -2.18 5.55 10.05
N GLU A 31 -2.53 4.42 10.65
CA GLU A 31 -1.95 3.11 10.32
C GLU A 31 -2.42 2.62 8.94
N PHE A 32 -3.67 2.91 8.55
CA PHE A 32 -4.16 2.66 7.19
C PHE A 32 -3.34 3.40 6.13
N LEU A 33 -3.08 4.70 6.30
CA LEU A 33 -2.23 5.46 5.39
C LEU A 33 -0.79 4.92 5.38
N GLN A 34 -0.26 4.54 6.54
CA GLN A 34 1.05 3.92 6.65
C GLN A 34 1.14 2.60 5.88
N ALA A 35 0.09 1.78 5.89
CA ALA A 35 0.03 0.56 5.09
C ALA A 35 0.13 0.86 3.59
N LEU A 36 -0.65 1.83 3.10
CA LEU A 36 -0.63 2.21 1.67
C LEU A 36 0.73 2.80 1.25
N ILE A 37 1.37 3.59 2.13
CA ILE A 37 2.74 4.08 1.93
C ILE A 37 3.70 2.91 1.77
N GLN A 38 3.62 1.92 2.67
CA GLN A 38 4.49 0.74 2.61
C GLN A 38 4.23 -0.11 1.37
N LEU A 39 2.98 -0.20 0.87
CA LEU A 39 2.69 -0.84 -0.40
C LEU A 39 3.38 -0.12 -1.56
N GLY A 40 3.35 1.21 -1.60
CA GLY A 40 4.13 2.00 -2.57
C GLY A 40 5.62 1.65 -2.53
N VAL A 41 6.24 1.70 -1.36
CA VAL A 41 7.67 1.41 -1.22
C VAL A 41 8.01 -0.06 -1.49
N ALA A 42 7.13 -1.01 -1.13
CA ALA A 42 7.31 -2.42 -1.45
C ALA A 42 7.45 -2.62 -2.95
N TYR A 43 6.51 -2.08 -3.74
CA TYR A 43 6.55 -2.22 -5.19
C TYR A 43 7.72 -1.47 -5.83
N TYR A 44 8.14 -0.35 -5.25
CA TYR A 44 9.40 0.30 -5.63
C TYR A 44 10.64 -0.60 -5.37
N HIS A 45 10.67 -1.38 -4.29
CA HIS A 45 11.73 -2.36 -4.08
C HIS A 45 11.69 -3.50 -5.10
N LEU A 46 10.49 -3.95 -5.49
CA LEU A 46 10.33 -4.97 -6.52
C LEU A 46 10.92 -4.51 -7.86
N THR A 47 10.68 -3.25 -8.27
CA THR A 47 11.27 -2.70 -9.52
C THR A 47 12.79 -2.57 -9.48
N ASN A 48 13.38 -2.53 -8.29
CA ASN A 48 14.82 -2.46 -8.07
C ASN A 48 15.45 -3.85 -7.80
N TYR A 49 14.74 -4.94 -8.11
CA TYR A 49 15.17 -6.33 -7.86
C TYR A 49 15.47 -6.63 -6.37
N ASN A 50 14.91 -5.84 -5.45
CA ASN A 50 15.04 -6.05 -4.01
C ASN A 50 13.82 -6.83 -3.47
N LEU A 51 13.79 -8.14 -3.74
CA LEU A 51 12.69 -9.01 -3.32
C LEU A 51 12.52 -9.05 -1.79
N ARG A 52 13.63 -9.06 -1.05
CA ARG A 52 13.61 -9.06 0.41
C ARG A 52 12.92 -7.79 0.97
N GLY A 53 13.20 -6.63 0.38
CA GLY A 53 12.56 -5.37 0.75
C GLY A 53 11.06 -5.36 0.43
N PHE A 54 10.70 -5.90 -0.74
CA PHE A 54 9.30 -6.07 -1.13
C PHE A 54 8.53 -6.95 -0.13
N GLU A 55 9.03 -8.16 0.16
CA GLU A 55 8.36 -9.12 1.05
C GLU A 55 8.18 -8.57 2.48
N LEU A 56 9.21 -7.88 3.01
CA LEU A 56 9.16 -7.29 4.34
C LEU A 56 8.08 -6.22 4.45
N LEU A 57 8.06 -5.26 3.53
CA LEU A 57 7.09 -4.17 3.56
C LEU A 57 5.68 -4.65 3.23
N LEU A 58 5.55 -5.64 2.35
CA LEU A 58 4.26 -6.26 2.05
C LEU A 58 3.66 -6.93 3.30
N LYS A 59 4.48 -7.68 4.05
CA LYS A 59 4.05 -8.29 5.31
C LYS A 59 3.61 -7.23 6.31
N ASN A 60 4.42 -6.20 6.53
CA ASN A 60 4.11 -5.13 7.47
C ASN A 60 2.83 -4.37 7.08
N ALA A 61 2.62 -4.08 5.78
CA ALA A 61 1.42 -3.44 5.29
C ALA A 61 0.16 -4.30 5.56
N ARG A 62 0.25 -5.63 5.42
CA ARG A 62 -0.84 -6.54 5.78
C ARG A 62 -1.19 -6.44 7.27
N GLU A 63 -0.18 -6.49 8.14
CA GLU A 63 -0.37 -6.36 9.60
C GLU A 63 -1.04 -5.03 9.97
N LEU A 64 -0.64 -3.93 9.33
CA LEU A 64 -1.25 -2.61 9.54
C LEU A 64 -2.71 -2.54 9.04
N LEU A 65 -3.08 -3.31 8.02
CA LEU A 65 -4.44 -3.33 7.49
C LEU A 65 -5.40 -4.15 8.37
N GLU A 66 -4.91 -5.08 9.21
CA GLU A 66 -5.75 -6.00 9.99
C GLU A 66 -6.92 -5.33 10.73
N PRO A 67 -6.77 -4.19 11.42
CA PRO A 67 -7.86 -3.53 12.15
C PRO A 67 -8.96 -2.91 11.26
N TYR A 68 -8.72 -2.79 9.95
CA TYR A 68 -9.57 -2.06 9.02
C TYR A 68 -10.47 -2.99 8.19
N SER A 69 -11.66 -2.52 7.81
CA SER A 69 -12.60 -3.25 6.95
C SER A 69 -13.51 -2.28 6.20
N GLY A 70 -14.21 -2.78 5.17
CA GLY A 70 -15.09 -1.99 4.33
C GLY A 70 -14.35 -0.98 3.44
N GLU A 71 -15.07 0.08 3.03
CA GLU A 71 -14.51 1.13 2.18
C GLU A 71 -13.93 2.27 3.02
N ILE A 72 -12.64 2.54 2.85
CA ILE A 72 -11.91 3.64 3.51
C ILE A 72 -11.24 4.49 2.45
N HIS A 73 -11.59 5.77 2.38
CA HIS A 73 -11.04 6.71 1.39
C HIS A 73 -11.15 6.21 -0.08
N GLY A 74 -12.20 5.43 -0.40
CA GLY A 74 -12.41 4.84 -1.72
C GLY A 74 -11.59 3.58 -2.01
N VAL A 75 -10.87 3.06 -1.01
CA VAL A 75 -10.18 1.77 -1.03
C VAL A 75 -11.11 0.72 -0.42
N ASP A 76 -11.38 -0.35 -1.17
CA ASP A 76 -12.02 -1.55 -0.62
C ASP A 76 -10.96 -2.36 0.13
N VAL A 77 -10.94 -2.21 1.46
CA VAL A 77 -9.91 -2.81 2.32
C VAL A 77 -10.04 -4.33 2.36
N ASP A 78 -11.25 -4.85 2.35
CA ASP A 78 -11.50 -6.29 2.42
C ASP A 78 -11.05 -6.98 1.13
N ARG A 79 -11.25 -6.32 -0.03
CA ARG A 79 -10.68 -6.77 -1.30
C ARG A 79 -9.16 -6.68 -1.30
N LEU A 80 -8.59 -5.54 -0.86
CA LEU A 80 -7.14 -5.34 -0.84
C LEU A 80 -6.43 -6.42 0.00
N LYS A 81 -6.95 -6.74 1.20
CA LYS A 81 -6.40 -7.82 2.04
C LYS A 81 -6.35 -9.16 1.32
N LYS A 82 -7.41 -9.54 0.60
CA LYS A 82 -7.48 -10.79 -0.17
C LYS A 82 -6.48 -10.82 -1.32
N GLU A 83 -6.26 -9.69 -1.99
CA GLU A 83 -5.25 -9.56 -3.04
C GLU A 83 -3.83 -9.69 -2.46
N LEU A 84 -3.58 -9.16 -1.26
CA LEU A 84 -2.27 -9.27 -0.56
C LEU A 84 -1.99 -10.68 0.01
N GLU A 85 -3.03 -11.48 0.26
CA GLU A 85 -2.90 -12.88 0.67
C GLU A 85 -2.44 -13.80 -0.47
N ASN A 86 -2.94 -13.54 -1.68
CA ASN A 86 -2.68 -14.35 -2.87
C ASN A 86 -1.91 -13.52 -3.91
N ILE A 87 -0.80 -12.93 -3.46
CA ILE A 87 -0.06 -12.02 -4.32
C ILE A 87 0.55 -12.79 -5.50
N ASP A 88 0.17 -12.38 -6.69
CA ASP A 88 0.79 -12.80 -7.93
C ASP A 88 1.83 -11.74 -8.28
N PRO A 89 3.15 -12.06 -8.27
CA PRO A 89 4.20 -11.10 -8.59
C PRO A 89 4.05 -10.45 -9.97
N ASP A 90 3.35 -11.13 -10.89
CA ASP A 90 3.08 -10.62 -12.24
C ASP A 90 1.83 -9.72 -12.29
N LYS A 91 1.08 -9.60 -11.20
CA LYS A 91 -0.12 -8.79 -11.08
C LYS A 91 0.07 -7.64 -10.11
N ILE A 92 -0.19 -6.43 -10.58
CA ILE A 92 -0.22 -5.23 -9.75
C ILE A 92 -1.52 -5.24 -8.94
N ILE A 93 -1.41 -5.12 -7.61
CA ILE A 93 -2.58 -4.96 -6.73
C ILE A 93 -3.32 -3.65 -7.03
N GLU A 94 -4.63 -3.66 -6.86
CA GLU A 94 -5.46 -2.47 -7.03
C GLU A 94 -6.00 -2.01 -5.67
N PHE A 95 -5.77 -0.73 -5.32
CA PHE A 95 -6.37 -0.11 -4.15
C PHE A 95 -6.88 1.28 -4.46
#